data_AF-A0A3D3CHL7-F1
#
_entry.id   AF-A0A3D3CHL7-F1
#
_cell.length_a   1.000
_cell.length_b   1.000
_cell.length_c   1.000
_cell.angle_alpha   90.00
_cell.angle_beta   90.00
_cell.angle_gamma   90.00
#
_symmetry.space_group_name_H-M   'P 1'
#
loop_
_entity.id
_entity.type
_entity.pdbx_description
1 polymer ?
#
loop_
_entity_poly.entity_id
_entity_poly.type
_entity_poly.pdbx_seq_one_letter_code
_entity_poly.pdbx_strand_id
1 'polypeptide(L)' 'GSPFQGHVERAVPGIDWGSGNLGQGLSAGVGFALAQRSRKNGGRTYVLMGDGGQTKGQSAEARRVAVKEG' A
#
# COMPACT_ATOMS: atom_id res chain seq x y z
N GLY A 1 -9.18 24.35 8.55
CA GLY A 1 -8.72 23.26 9.42
C GLY A 1 -7.35 22.77 8.95
N SER A 2 -6.66 21.95 9.75
CA SER A 2 -5.35 21.38 9.36
C SER A 2 -5.52 20.35 8.22
N PRO A 3 -4.60 20.29 7.24
CA PRO A 3 -4.57 19.21 6.24
C PRO A 3 -4.07 17.88 6.84
N PHE A 4 -3.45 17.90 8.03
CA PHE A 4 -2.92 16.72 8.71
C PHE A 4 -4.00 16.07 9.58
N GLN A 5 -4.73 15.12 8.99
CA GLN A 5 -5.80 14.37 9.63
C GLN A 5 -5.24 13.20 10.47
N GLY A 6 -6.12 12.55 11.26
CA GLY A 6 -5.75 11.37 12.06
C GLY A 6 -5.37 10.13 11.23
N HIS A 7 -5.79 10.10 9.96
CA HIS A 7 -5.35 9.12 8.96
C HIS A 7 -4.61 9.83 7.83
N VAL A 8 -3.85 9.07 7.04
CA VAL A 8 -3.10 9.61 5.91
C VAL A 8 -4.04 10.03 4.79
N GLU A 9 -3.96 11.28 4.37
CA GLU A 9 -4.83 11.88 3.36
C GLU A 9 -4.06 12.40 2.15
N ARG A 10 -4.65 12.25 0.96
CA ARG A 10 -4.06 12.68 -0.33
C ARG A 10 -4.00 14.20 -0.49
N ALA A 11 -4.65 14.95 0.41
CA ALA A 11 -4.58 16.41 0.43
C ALA A 11 -3.17 16.92 0.83
N VAL A 12 -2.36 16.09 1.48
CA VAL A 12 -0.98 16.43 1.84
C VAL A 12 -0.06 16.21 0.63
N PRO A 13 0.74 17.22 0.21
CA PRO A 13 1.66 17.07 -0.92
C PRO A 13 2.64 15.90 -0.74
N GLY A 14 2.81 15.10 -1.80
CA GLY A 14 3.66 13.90 -1.80
C GLY A 14 2.97 12.61 -1.37
N ILE A 15 1.67 12.65 -1.05
CA ILE A 15 0.89 11.46 -0.68
C ILE A 15 0.02 11.00 -1.86
N ASP A 16 0.43 9.91 -2.52
CA ASP A 16 -0.28 9.36 -3.68
C ASP A 16 -1.54 8.58 -3.29
N TRP A 17 -1.56 7.99 -2.09
CA TRP A 17 -2.62 7.11 -1.60
C TRP A 17 -2.97 7.43 -0.14
N GLY A 18 -4.27 7.54 0.15
CA GLY A 18 -4.78 7.71 1.51
C GLY A 18 -4.89 6.37 2.23
N SER A 19 -4.59 6.33 3.53
CA SER A 19 -4.59 5.12 4.35
C SER A 19 -5.55 5.24 5.53
N GLY A 20 -5.68 4.18 6.34
CA GLY A 20 -6.45 4.19 7.58
C GLY A 20 -7.28 2.94 7.81
N ASN A 21 -7.68 2.26 6.72
CA ASN A 21 -8.31 0.97 6.83
C ASN A 21 -7.25 -0.14 6.97
N LEU A 22 -7.26 -0.83 8.11
CA LEU A 22 -6.35 -1.93 8.40
C LEU A 22 -6.46 -3.04 7.34
N GLY A 23 -5.30 -3.50 6.84
CA GLY A 23 -5.19 -4.58 5.86
C GLY A 23 -5.08 -4.15 4.39
N GLN A 24 -5.42 -2.90 4.05
CA GLN A 24 -5.35 -2.40 2.66
C GLN A 24 -3.92 -2.05 2.19
N GLY A 25 -3.03 -1.74 3.12
CA GLY A 25 -1.69 -1.22 2.81
C GLY A 25 -0.86 -2.18 1.93
N LEU A 26 -0.91 -3.48 2.19
CA LEU A 26 -0.18 -4.46 1.37
C LEU A 26 -0.74 -4.54 -0.05
N SER A 27 -2.07 -4.55 -0.21
CA SER A 27 -2.72 -4.55 -1.52
C SER A 27 -2.30 -3.33 -2.34
N ALA A 28 -2.30 -2.14 -1.73
CA ALA A 28 -1.85 -0.91 -2.39
C ALA A 28 -0.36 -0.99 -2.77
N GLY A 29 0.50 -1.43 -1.85
CA GLY A 29 1.94 -1.58 -2.10
C GLY A 29 2.27 -2.57 -3.22
N VAL A 30 1.57 -3.70 -3.28
CA VAL A 30 1.70 -4.65 -4.40
C VAL A 30 1.30 -3.97 -5.71
N GLY A 31 0.17 -3.25 -5.74
CA GLY A 31 -0.24 -2.47 -6.92
C GLY A 31 0.83 -1.47 -7.37
N PHE A 32 1.42 -0.72 -6.44
CA PHE A 32 2.51 0.22 -6.74
C PHE A 32 3.76 -0.50 -7.28
N ALA A 33 4.16 -1.63 -6.72
CA ALA A 33 5.30 -2.41 -7.20
C ALA A 33 5.08 -2.93 -8.63
N LEU A 34 3.88 -3.47 -8.91
CA LEU A 34 3.49 -3.94 -10.24
C LEU A 34 3.49 -2.78 -11.26
N ALA A 35 2.98 -1.61 -10.86
CA ALA A 35 2.99 -0.42 -11.70
C ALA A 35 4.41 0.07 -12.01
N GLN A 36 5.31 0.07 -11.02
CA GLN A 36 6.72 0.41 -11.23
C GLN A 36 7.38 -0.55 -12.22
N ARG A 37 7.17 -1.87 -12.05
CA ARG A 37 7.71 -2.88 -12.95
C ARG A 37 7.18 -2.72 -14.39
N SER A 38 5.88 -2.52 -14.55
CA SER A 38 5.25 -2.28 -15.86
C SER A 38 5.87 -1.08 -16.59
N ARG A 39 6.27 -0.06 -15.83
CA ARG A 39 6.94 1.15 -16.34
C ARG A 39 8.46 1.01 -16.50
N LYS A 40 9.03 -0.19 -16.27
CA LYS A 40 10.48 -0.44 -16.23
C LYS A 40 11.21 0.50 -15.26
N ASN A 41 10.53 0.91 -14.19
CA ASN A 41 11.11 1.70 -13.12
C ASN A 41 11.75 0.73 -12.10
N GLY A 42 13.07 0.83 -11.91
CA GLY A 42 13.84 0.00 -10.98
C GLY A 42 13.70 0.40 -9.50
N GLY A 43 12.73 1.25 -9.18
CA GLY A 43 12.42 1.65 -7.81
C GLY A 43 11.90 0.49 -6.95
N ARG A 44 11.77 0.76 -5.65
CA ARG A 44 11.33 -0.19 -4.65
C ARG A 44 10.09 0.33 -3.94
N THR A 45 9.14 -0.55 -3.66
CA THR A 45 7.97 -0.25 -2.84
C THR A 45 8.15 -0.85 -1.46
N TYR A 46 7.96 -0.05 -0.41
CA TYR A 46 7.98 -0.49 0.98
C TYR A 46 6.60 -0.31 1.59
N VAL A 47 6.15 -1.27 2.40
CA VAL A 47 4.88 -1.22 3.12
C VAL A 47 5.13 -1.47 4.60
N LEU A 48 4.83 -0.49 5.44
CA LEU A 48 4.84 -0.67 6.88
C LEU A 48 3.46 -1.15 7.34
N MET A 49 3.43 -2.19 8.17
CA MET A 49 2.20 -2.75 8.70
C MET A 49 2.37 -3.23 10.14
N GLY A 50 1.34 -3.03 10.95
CA GLY A 50 1.20 -3.70 12.24
C GLY A 50 0.71 -5.15 12.09
N ASP A 51 0.80 -5.88 13.19
CA ASP A 51 0.30 -7.25 13.35
C ASP A 51 -1.24 -7.34 13.29
N GLY A 52 -1.94 -6.39 13.91
CA GLY A 52 -3.41 -6.36 13.96
C GLY A 52 -4.09 -6.30 12.59
N GLY A 53 -3.40 -5.80 11.56
CA GLY A 53 -3.88 -5.78 10.17
C GLY A 53 -3.60 -7.06 9.38
N GLN A 54 -2.73 -7.95 9.87
CA GLN A 54 -2.31 -9.15 9.13
C GLN A 54 -3.40 -10.21 9.04
N THR A 55 -4.37 -10.19 9.96
CA THR A 55 -5.50 -11.13 9.98
C THR A 55 -6.57 -10.82 8.93
N LYS A 56 -6.51 -9.65 8.28
CA LYS A 56 -7.43 -9.26 7.22
C LYS A 56 -7.17 -10.12 5.97
N GLY A 57 -8.24 -10.66 5.38
CA GLY A 57 -8.16 -11.49 4.16
C GLY A 57 -7.42 -10.81 3.00
N GLN A 58 -7.57 -9.49 2.87
CA GLN A 58 -6.86 -8.68 1.87
C GLN A 58 -5.33 -8.82 1.97
N SER A 59 -4.78 -8.94 3.17
CA SER A 59 -3.34 -9.17 3.38
C SER A 59 -2.92 -10.53 2.81
N ALA A 60 -3.72 -11.58 2.97
CA ALA A 60 -3.44 -12.90 2.41
C ALA A 60 -3.56 -12.92 0.88
N GLU A 61 -4.57 -12.25 0.32
CA GLU A 61 -4.75 -12.09 -1.13
C GLU A 61 -3.58 -11.33 -1.75
N ALA A 62 -3.17 -10.20 -1.16
CA ALA A 62 -2.06 -9.40 -1.65
C ALA A 62 -0.74 -10.19 -1.66
N ARG A 63 -0.47 -11.02 -0.63
CA ARG A 63 0.68 -11.93 -0.62
C ARG A 63 0.65 -12.92 -1.77
N ARG A 64 -0.51 -13.53 -2.05
CA ARG A 64 -0.65 -14.48 -3.18
C ARG A 64 -0.42 -13.79 -4.52
N VAL A 65 -0.94 -12.57 -4.70
CA VAL A 65 -0.70 -11.78 -5.91
C VAL A 65 0.78 -11.43 -6.05
N ALA A 66 1.44 -10.99 -4.97
CA ALA A 66 2.87 -10.67 -4.98
C ALA A 66 3.74 -11.87 -5.42
N VAL A 67 3.41 -13.09 -4.96
CA VAL A 67 4.13 -14.31 -5.37
C VAL A 67 3.82 -14.71 -6.80
N LYS A 68 2.56 -14.61 -7.23
CA LYS A 68 2.14 -14.99 -8.59
C LYS A 68 2.76 -14.07 -9.65
N GLU A 69 2.78 -12.77 -9.36
CA GLU A 69 3.18 -11.75 -10.32
C GLU A 69 4.67 -11.40 -10.20
N GLY A 70 5.34 -11.73 -9.10
CA GLY A 70 6.77 -11.49 -8.87
C GLY A 70 7.65 -12.34 -9.77
#